data_AF-A0A484DFW5-F1
#
_entry.id   AF-A0A484DFW5-F1
#
_cell.length_a   1.000
_cell.length_b   1.000
_cell.length_c   1.000
_cell.angle_alpha   90.00
_cell.angle_beta   90.00
_cell.angle_gamma   90.00
#
_symmetry.space_group_name_H-M   'P 1'
#
loop_
_entity.id
_entity.type
_entity.pdbx_description
1 polymer ?
#
loop_
_entity_poly.entity_id
_entity_poly.type
_entity_poly.pdbx_seq_one_letter_code
_entity_poly.pdbx_strand_id
1 'polypeptide(L)'
;CVCVCVCVCVCVCVCVCVCVCVCVCVRVCCSHDVAAPMSPHSQEVSGYIDFNVSMAAQNLWRVDILNREAESESWKTILSDVRLVHVNTSAVLKLSGVSLPDWGFRQLEVVAEKQFKSQSVGWTVEEHRYGTSQEQKEREAELHSPTHIDVDRKISFWAKFLELQWKMLTVKQEDSEHKYSSSPLEWVTMETNIAYWLHSSTNAQIHLIGNPVSWGVANLSLLAYQLLAAIYLLRRRRGFKDLPDAAWCQFVCLGCVCVGGWLVNVVPFLLMEKTLFLYHYLPALCYLHLLSPALLEHTHTHLLSRATHRRALCVCVMAVLVSVFLSYQTFCPLTYGSPELSANQLQGLKWRDSWDILYRRR
;
A
#
# COMPACT_ATOMS: atom_id res chain seq x y z
N CYS A 1 -6.41 -13.71 -38.47
CA CYS A 1 -4.98 -13.60 -38.16
C CYS A 1 -4.83 -13.40 -36.65
N VAL A 2 -4.07 -14.28 -36.00
CA VAL A 2 -3.80 -14.28 -34.56
C VAL A 2 -2.68 -13.28 -34.28
N CYS A 3 -2.89 -12.34 -33.38
CA CYS A 3 -1.81 -11.50 -32.85
C CYS A 3 -1.10 -12.25 -31.73
N VAL A 4 0.19 -12.53 -31.92
CA VAL A 4 1.08 -13.02 -30.87
C VAL A 4 1.80 -11.81 -30.28
N CYS A 5 1.56 -11.51 -29.01
CA CYS A 5 2.38 -10.56 -28.26
C CYS A 5 3.64 -11.30 -27.77
N VAL A 6 4.82 -10.89 -28.22
CA VAL A 6 6.09 -11.34 -27.65
C VAL A 6 6.58 -10.27 -26.69
N CYS A 7 6.44 -10.52 -25.39
CA CYS A 7 7.08 -9.71 -24.36
C CYS A 7 8.54 -10.13 -24.24
N VAL A 8 9.48 -9.25 -24.57
CA VAL A 8 10.90 -9.42 -24.23
C VAL A 8 11.17 -8.60 -22.97
N CYS A 9 11.23 -9.27 -21.82
CA CYS A 9 11.66 -8.67 -20.56
C CYS A 9 13.19 -8.59 -20.53
N VAL A 10 13.75 -7.38 -20.60
CA VAL A 10 15.16 -7.15 -20.22
C VAL A 10 15.17 -6.51 -18.84
N CYS A 11 15.56 -7.29 -17.84
CA CYS A 11 15.60 -6.88 -16.45
C CYS A 11 16.79 -5.94 -16.20
N VAL A 12 16.54 -4.63 -16.08
CA VAL A 12 17.41 -3.72 -15.32
C VAL A 12 16.53 -2.74 -14.54
N CYS A 13 16.23 -3.12 -13.29
CA CYS A 13 15.96 -2.32 -12.07
C CYS A 13 15.18 -0.98 -12.07
N VAL A 14 14.54 -0.54 -13.16
CA VAL A 14 13.56 0.55 -13.14
C VAL A 14 12.42 0.16 -14.08
N CYS A 15 11.29 -0.22 -13.49
CA CYS A 15 10.12 -0.70 -14.23
C CYS A 15 9.46 0.47 -15.00
N VAL A 16 9.92 0.73 -16.22
CA VAL A 16 9.16 1.51 -17.21
C VAL A 16 8.61 0.52 -18.22
N CYS A 17 7.31 0.21 -18.11
CA CYS A 17 6.59 -0.56 -19.11
C CYS A 17 6.35 0.33 -20.33
N VAL A 18 7.25 0.31 -21.31
CA VAL A 18 6.97 0.95 -22.61
C VAL A 18 6.23 -0.07 -23.48
N CYS A 19 4.92 0.08 -23.59
CA CYS A 19 4.12 -0.66 -24.56
C CYS A 19 4.33 -0.03 -25.94
N VAL A 20 5.29 -0.54 -26.71
CA VAL A 20 5.40 -0.17 -28.13
C VAL A 20 4.33 -0.94 -28.90
N CYS A 21 3.15 -0.35 -29.04
CA CYS A 21 2.16 -0.81 -30.01
C CYS A 21 2.61 -0.35 -31.40
N VAL A 22 3.36 -1.19 -32.12
CA VAL A 22 3.48 -1.02 -33.58
C VAL A 22 2.14 -1.45 -34.17
N CYS A 23 1.31 -0.48 -34.56
CA CYS A 23 0.06 -0.73 -35.25
C CYS A 23 0.33 -1.39 -36.61
N VAL A 24 0.31 -2.72 -36.66
CA VAL A 24 0.07 -3.48 -37.90
C VAL A 24 -1.38 -3.95 -37.89
N CYS A 25 -2.30 -2.99 -37.85
CA CYS A 25 -3.72 -3.22 -38.11
C CYS A 25 -4.18 -2.13 -39.06
N VAL A 26 -4.57 -2.54 -40.27
CA VAL A 26 -5.29 -1.66 -41.21
C VAL A 26 -6.70 -1.51 -40.64
N ARG A 27 -6.85 -0.70 -39.59
CA ARG A 27 -8.13 -0.37 -38.93
C ARG A 27 -8.11 1.10 -38.58
N VAL A 28 -9.20 1.81 -38.86
CA VAL A 28 -9.30 3.25 -38.57
C VAL A 28 -10.05 3.45 -37.26
N CYS A 29 -9.60 4.40 -36.45
CA CYS A 29 -10.27 4.77 -35.19
C CYS A 29 -11.61 5.45 -35.49
N CYS A 30 -12.69 4.82 -35.08
CA CYS A 30 -14.06 5.24 -35.33
C CYS A 30 -14.83 5.39 -34.01
N SER A 31 -15.81 6.29 -33.99
CA SER A 31 -16.83 6.33 -32.93
C SER A 31 -18.21 6.27 -33.58
N HIS A 32 -19.16 5.64 -32.90
CA HIS A 32 -20.49 5.40 -33.44
C HIS A 32 -21.54 5.44 -32.33
N ASP A 33 -22.81 5.44 -32.70
CA ASP A 33 -23.92 5.60 -31.76
C ASP A 33 -24.27 4.27 -31.05
N VAL A 34 -23.27 3.73 -30.38
CA VAL A 34 -23.36 2.54 -29.52
C VAL A 34 -22.80 2.91 -28.16
N ALA A 35 -23.47 2.47 -27.11
CA ALA A 35 -23.05 2.72 -25.74
C ALA A 35 -21.75 1.98 -25.43
N ALA A 36 -20.81 2.66 -24.75
CA ALA A 36 -19.56 2.04 -24.33
C ALA A 36 -19.83 0.88 -23.32
N PRO A 37 -19.01 -0.19 -23.34
CA PRO A 37 -19.32 -1.44 -22.64
C PRO A 37 -19.38 -1.30 -21.12
N MET A 38 -18.52 -0.46 -20.52
CA MET A 38 -18.53 -0.19 -19.07
C MET A 38 -19.25 1.12 -18.73
N SER A 39 -19.28 2.06 -19.68
CA SER A 39 -19.78 3.43 -19.48
C SER A 39 -20.95 3.75 -20.42
N PRO A 40 -22.18 3.29 -20.13
CA PRO A 40 -23.29 3.34 -21.09
C PRO A 40 -23.74 4.76 -21.47
N HIS A 41 -23.31 5.78 -20.73
CA HIS A 41 -23.59 7.19 -20.99
C HIS A 41 -22.68 7.79 -22.08
N SER A 42 -21.61 7.08 -22.47
CA SER A 42 -20.62 7.51 -23.45
C SER A 42 -20.68 6.64 -24.70
N GLN A 43 -20.20 7.17 -25.82
CA GLN A 43 -20.14 6.43 -27.09
C GLN A 43 -18.91 5.52 -27.12
N GLU A 44 -19.09 4.32 -27.69
CA GLU A 44 -18.01 3.37 -27.94
C GLU A 44 -17.03 3.90 -29.00
N VAL A 45 -15.75 3.62 -28.77
CA VAL A 45 -14.67 3.88 -29.74
C VAL A 45 -14.07 2.55 -30.14
N SER A 46 -14.07 2.28 -31.45
CA SER A 46 -13.63 1.00 -32.00
C SER A 46 -12.81 1.20 -33.28
N GLY A 47 -11.99 0.20 -33.62
CA GLY A 47 -11.19 0.20 -34.83
C GLY A 47 -11.79 -0.72 -35.88
N TYR A 48 -12.31 -0.20 -36.99
CA TYR A 48 -12.77 -1.02 -38.12
C TYR A 48 -12.44 -0.39 -39.46
N ILE A 49 -12.35 -1.23 -40.50
CA ILE A 49 -12.27 -0.82 -41.91
C ILE A 49 -13.37 -1.59 -42.64
N ASP A 50 -14.04 -0.88 -43.54
CA ASP A 50 -15.23 -1.27 -44.32
C ASP A 50 -15.16 -2.68 -44.94
N PHE A 51 -15.41 -3.69 -44.11
CA PHE A 51 -15.78 -5.02 -44.56
C PHE A 51 -16.97 -5.46 -43.72
N ASN A 52 -18.17 -5.19 -44.25
CA ASN A 52 -19.42 -5.84 -43.83
C ASN A 52 -20.11 -5.29 -42.56
N VAL A 53 -19.93 -4.01 -42.22
CA VAL A 53 -20.72 -3.33 -41.18
C VAL A 53 -21.72 -2.41 -41.88
N SER A 54 -23.01 -2.48 -41.51
CA SER A 54 -24.12 -1.73 -42.14
C SER A 54 -24.13 -0.22 -41.83
N MET A 55 -23.09 0.28 -41.17
CA MET A 55 -22.97 1.67 -40.72
C MET A 55 -21.78 2.33 -41.43
N ALA A 56 -21.96 3.56 -41.89
CA ALA A 56 -20.87 4.34 -42.47
C ALA A 56 -19.75 4.56 -41.44
N ALA A 57 -18.49 4.40 -41.87
CA ALA A 57 -17.34 4.69 -41.02
C ALA A 57 -17.32 6.18 -40.63
N GLN A 58 -17.45 6.47 -39.34
CA GLN A 58 -17.28 7.81 -38.78
C GLN A 58 -15.89 7.90 -38.16
N ASN A 59 -14.93 8.27 -39.00
CA ASN A 59 -13.50 8.23 -38.69
C ASN A 59 -12.84 9.63 -38.61
N LEU A 60 -13.62 10.69 -38.75
CA LEU A 60 -13.09 12.05 -38.76
C LEU A 60 -12.98 12.60 -37.34
N TRP A 61 -11.73 12.84 -36.92
CA TRP A 61 -11.38 13.46 -35.65
C TRP A 61 -10.70 14.80 -35.91
N ARG A 62 -11.27 15.87 -35.38
CA ARG A 62 -10.64 17.19 -35.33
C ARG A 62 -9.65 17.22 -34.18
N VAL A 63 -8.40 17.55 -34.48
CA VAL A 63 -7.36 17.79 -33.48
C VAL A 63 -7.49 19.22 -32.99
N ASP A 64 -7.61 19.39 -31.68
CA ASP A 64 -7.68 20.68 -31.01
C ASP A 64 -6.54 20.81 -30.00
N ILE A 65 -5.61 21.74 -30.22
CA ILE A 65 -4.41 21.93 -29.39
C ILE A 65 -4.74 22.91 -28.27
N LEU A 66 -4.74 22.43 -27.03
CA LEU A 66 -5.13 23.20 -25.85
C LEU A 66 -4.11 24.28 -25.49
N ASN A 67 -2.82 23.96 -25.62
CA ASN A 67 -1.72 24.84 -25.26
C ASN A 67 -1.19 25.67 -26.44
N ARG A 68 -2.05 25.95 -27.43
CA ARG A 68 -1.72 26.70 -28.65
C ARG A 68 -1.05 28.05 -28.38
N GLU A 69 -1.54 28.77 -27.37
CA GLU A 69 -1.05 30.12 -27.02
C GLU A 69 0.28 30.09 -26.25
N ALA A 70 0.57 29.01 -25.51
CA ALA A 70 1.72 28.94 -24.61
C ALA A 70 2.98 28.37 -25.27
N GLU A 71 2.84 27.45 -26.24
CA GLU A 71 3.98 26.74 -26.81
C GLU A 71 4.09 26.86 -28.33
N SER A 72 3.07 26.47 -29.09
CA SER A 72 3.11 26.48 -30.55
C SER A 72 1.75 26.21 -31.18
N GLU A 73 1.53 26.71 -32.40
CA GLU A 73 0.39 26.32 -33.23
C GLU A 73 0.53 24.94 -33.87
N SER A 74 1.75 24.40 -33.93
CA SER A 74 2.00 23.07 -34.47
C SER A 74 1.94 21.99 -33.38
N TRP A 75 1.46 20.81 -33.76
CA TRP A 75 1.42 19.63 -32.89
C TRP A 75 2.83 19.07 -32.72
N LYS A 76 3.40 19.20 -31.51
CA LYS A 76 4.72 18.69 -31.14
C LYS A 76 4.60 17.52 -30.17
N THR A 77 5.53 16.57 -30.26
CA THR A 77 5.63 15.43 -29.33
C THR A 77 5.96 15.93 -27.92
N ILE A 78 5.36 15.28 -26.91
CA ILE A 78 5.52 15.48 -25.45
C ILE A 78 5.05 16.86 -24.92
N LEU A 79 5.11 17.89 -25.75
CA LEU A 79 4.86 19.28 -25.44
C LEU A 79 3.38 19.64 -25.63
N SER A 80 2.81 19.30 -26.79
CA SER A 80 1.43 19.68 -27.10
C SER A 80 0.41 18.82 -26.38
N ASP A 81 -0.47 19.47 -25.62
CA ASP A 81 -1.69 18.88 -25.08
C ASP A 81 -2.81 19.00 -26.12
N VAL A 82 -3.31 17.86 -26.61
CA VAL A 82 -4.31 17.82 -27.68
C VAL A 82 -5.61 17.15 -27.24
N ARG A 83 -6.71 17.55 -27.86
CA ARG A 83 -8.00 16.88 -27.79
C ARG A 83 -8.39 16.37 -29.15
N LEU A 84 -8.92 15.16 -29.18
CA LEU A 84 -9.50 14.57 -30.39
C LEU A 84 -11.01 14.70 -30.29
N VAL A 85 -11.59 15.56 -31.13
CA VAL A 85 -13.02 15.85 -31.16
C VAL A 85 -13.63 15.18 -32.38
N HIS A 86 -14.55 14.26 -32.15
CA HIS A 86 -15.26 13.57 -33.22
C HIS A 86 -16.12 14.56 -34.01
N VAL A 87 -15.93 14.63 -35.33
CA VAL A 87 -16.53 15.69 -36.17
C VAL A 87 -18.05 15.60 -36.21
N ASN A 88 -18.61 14.39 -36.29
CA ASN A 88 -20.05 14.22 -36.47
C ASN A 88 -20.84 14.37 -35.16
N THR A 89 -20.30 13.86 -34.04
CA THR A 89 -21.01 13.85 -32.75
C THR A 89 -20.52 14.94 -31.79
N SER A 90 -19.45 15.67 -32.12
CA SER A 90 -18.75 16.62 -31.24
C SER A 90 -18.26 16.02 -29.91
N ALA A 91 -18.25 14.68 -29.81
CA ALA A 91 -17.78 13.96 -28.63
C ALA A 91 -16.24 14.02 -28.56
N VAL A 92 -15.70 14.10 -27.35
CA VAL A 92 -14.25 14.16 -27.12
C VAL A 92 -13.74 12.79 -26.71
N LEU A 93 -12.64 12.34 -27.32
CA LEU A 93 -11.97 11.10 -26.96
C LEU A 93 -11.36 11.21 -25.56
N LYS A 94 -11.65 10.26 -24.68
CA LYS A 94 -11.23 10.27 -23.28
C LYS A 94 -11.09 8.85 -22.72
N LEU A 95 -10.27 8.68 -21.70
CA LEU A 95 -10.28 7.48 -20.87
C LEU A 95 -11.41 7.55 -19.84
N SER A 96 -12.26 6.51 -19.78
CA SER A 96 -13.32 6.44 -18.77
C SER A 96 -12.76 6.34 -17.35
N GLY A 97 -11.58 5.73 -17.20
CA GLY A 97 -10.94 5.45 -15.91
C GLY A 97 -11.37 4.10 -15.29
N VAL A 98 -12.28 3.39 -15.96
CA VAL A 98 -12.68 2.02 -15.64
C VAL A 98 -11.87 1.04 -16.48
N SER A 99 -11.43 -0.06 -15.86
CA SER A 99 -10.77 -1.16 -16.55
C SER A 99 -11.79 -2.10 -17.19
N LEU A 100 -11.50 -2.55 -18.40
CA LEU A 100 -12.29 -3.56 -19.09
C LEU A 100 -12.18 -4.92 -18.38
N PRO A 101 -13.18 -5.80 -18.51
CA PRO A 101 -13.10 -7.17 -18.00
C PRO A 101 -12.00 -8.01 -18.69
N ASP A 102 -11.94 -9.30 -18.35
CA ASP A 102 -10.89 -10.20 -18.86
C ASP A 102 -10.81 -10.28 -20.39
N TRP A 103 -11.91 -10.06 -21.12
CA TRP A 103 -11.92 -9.98 -22.58
C TRP A 103 -11.13 -8.79 -23.15
N GLY A 104 -11.01 -7.70 -22.38
CA GLY A 104 -10.25 -6.51 -22.71
C GLY A 104 -8.89 -6.46 -22.03
N PHE A 105 -8.41 -7.61 -21.52
CA PHE A 105 -7.12 -7.76 -20.85
C PHE A 105 -6.89 -6.76 -19.69
N ARG A 106 -7.97 -6.33 -19.01
CA ARG A 106 -7.92 -5.33 -17.92
C ARG A 106 -7.32 -3.98 -18.32
N GLN A 107 -7.36 -3.64 -19.61
CA GLN A 107 -6.95 -2.34 -20.11
C GLN A 107 -8.00 -1.26 -19.76
N LEU A 108 -7.59 0.01 -19.72
CA LEU A 108 -8.51 1.12 -19.50
C LEU A 108 -9.45 1.31 -20.69
N GLU A 109 -10.73 1.53 -20.40
CA GLU A 109 -11.74 1.80 -21.42
C GLU A 109 -11.53 3.19 -22.07
N VAL A 110 -11.52 3.22 -23.41
CA VAL A 110 -11.50 4.43 -24.23
C VAL A 110 -12.91 4.73 -24.72
N VAL A 111 -13.40 5.95 -24.48
CA VAL A 111 -14.76 6.37 -24.80
C VAL A 111 -14.79 7.73 -25.50
N ALA A 112 -15.88 8.01 -26.21
CA ALA A 112 -16.18 9.33 -26.76
C ALA A 112 -17.36 9.95 -26.00
N GLU A 113 -17.11 11.05 -25.29
CA GLU A 113 -18.09 11.68 -24.40
C GLU A 113 -18.42 13.11 -24.86
N LYS A 114 -19.71 13.46 -24.93
CA LYS A 114 -20.14 14.85 -25.21
C LYS A 114 -19.92 15.69 -23.95
N GLN A 115 -19.12 16.76 -24.06
CA GLN A 115 -18.70 17.52 -22.87
C GLN A 115 -19.86 18.23 -22.17
N PHE A 116 -20.11 17.85 -20.92
CA PHE A 116 -20.83 18.65 -19.94
C PHE A 116 -19.86 19.02 -18.80
N LYS A 117 -19.09 20.10 -18.98
CA LYS A 117 -18.34 20.78 -17.89
C LYS A 117 -17.32 19.93 -17.06
N SER A 118 -16.56 19.02 -17.66
CA SER A 118 -15.40 18.40 -16.97
C SER A 118 -14.08 18.96 -17.50
N GLN A 119 -13.13 19.22 -16.60
CA GLN A 119 -11.72 19.41 -16.95
C GLN A 119 -11.28 18.17 -17.76
N SER A 120 -10.99 18.35 -19.05
CA SER A 120 -10.65 17.24 -19.93
C SER A 120 -9.16 16.93 -19.81
N VAL A 121 -8.86 15.66 -19.56
CA VAL A 121 -7.52 15.09 -19.74
C VAL A 121 -7.14 15.29 -21.21
N GLY A 122 -6.09 16.09 -21.46
CA GLY A 122 -5.48 16.20 -22.78
C GLY A 122 -4.72 14.92 -23.11
N TRP A 123 -4.64 14.60 -24.40
CA TRP A 123 -3.74 13.57 -24.92
C TRP A 123 -2.41 14.23 -25.28
N THR A 124 -1.33 13.49 -25.11
CA THR A 124 -0.01 13.90 -25.59
C THR A 124 0.54 12.78 -26.48
N VAL A 125 1.39 13.15 -27.43
CA VAL A 125 2.09 12.17 -28.28
C VAL A 125 3.48 11.97 -27.71
N GLU A 126 3.75 10.79 -27.16
CA GLU A 126 5.07 10.49 -26.60
C GLU A 126 6.12 10.28 -27.70
N GLU A 127 5.75 9.55 -28.75
CA GLU A 127 6.66 9.17 -29.83
C GLU A 127 6.04 9.43 -31.20
N HIS A 128 6.84 9.99 -32.11
CA HIS A 128 6.51 10.12 -33.53
C HIS A 128 7.63 9.49 -34.35
N ARG A 129 7.30 8.48 -35.17
CA ARG A 129 8.28 7.62 -35.86
C ARG A 129 8.25 7.72 -37.39
N TYR A 130 7.77 8.84 -37.95
CA TYR A 130 7.79 9.08 -39.39
C TYR A 130 8.79 10.17 -39.75
N GLY A 131 9.76 9.83 -40.61
CA GLY A 131 10.59 10.80 -41.31
C GLY A 131 9.94 11.29 -42.60
N THR A 132 10.58 12.26 -43.24
CA THR A 132 10.15 12.88 -44.50
C THR A 132 10.39 12.00 -45.74
N SER A 133 10.96 10.82 -45.56
CA SER A 133 11.44 9.97 -46.65
C SER A 133 10.30 9.29 -47.40
N GLN A 134 10.31 9.42 -48.73
CA GLN A 134 9.25 8.88 -49.59
C GLN A 134 9.49 7.39 -49.93
N GLU A 135 10.75 6.96 -49.97
CA GLU A 135 11.10 5.59 -50.31
C GLU A 135 10.77 4.60 -49.17
N GLN A 136 10.24 3.43 -49.54
CA GLN A 136 9.82 2.42 -48.57
C GLN A 136 11.00 1.88 -47.75
N LYS A 137 12.15 1.68 -48.40
CA LYS A 137 13.35 1.12 -47.76
C LYS A 137 13.94 2.08 -46.71
N GLU A 138 13.88 3.38 -46.99
CA GLU A 138 14.30 4.42 -46.06
C GLU A 138 13.33 4.53 -44.88
N ARG A 139 12.02 4.44 -45.12
CA ARG A 139 11.01 4.39 -44.05
C ARG A 139 11.17 3.19 -43.11
N GLU A 140 11.48 2.01 -43.66
CA GLU A 140 11.77 0.82 -42.86
C GLU A 140 13.04 1.02 -42.02
N ALA A 141 14.09 1.60 -42.60
CA ALA A 141 15.32 1.93 -41.86
C ALA A 141 15.10 2.99 -40.77
N GLU A 142 14.27 4.01 -41.03
CA GLU A 142 13.90 5.05 -40.06
C GLU A 142 13.09 4.48 -38.89
N LEU A 143 12.14 3.58 -39.16
CA LEU A 143 11.33 2.92 -38.13
C LEU A 143 12.18 2.09 -37.16
N HIS A 144 13.27 1.52 -37.66
CA HIS A 144 14.24 0.75 -36.88
C HIS A 144 15.32 1.60 -36.20
N SER A 145 15.36 2.90 -36.48
CA SER A 145 16.31 3.81 -35.84
C SER A 145 15.79 4.25 -34.45
N PRO A 146 16.68 4.53 -33.48
CA PRO A 146 16.28 5.02 -32.17
C PRO A 146 15.57 6.37 -32.31
N THR A 147 14.46 6.54 -31.58
CA THR A 147 13.69 7.78 -31.58
C THR A 147 14.52 8.94 -31.02
N HIS A 148 14.64 10.02 -31.80
CA HIS A 148 15.28 11.24 -31.35
C HIS A 148 14.31 12.02 -30.46
N ILE A 149 14.49 11.95 -29.15
CA ILE A 149 13.71 12.73 -28.19
C ILE A 149 14.46 14.05 -27.95
N ASP A 150 14.15 15.07 -28.74
CA ASP A 150 14.73 16.42 -28.62
C ASP A 150 14.24 17.22 -27.39
N VAL A 151 13.50 16.58 -26.50
CA VAL A 151 12.78 17.26 -25.43
C VAL A 151 13.61 17.23 -24.13
N ASP A 152 14.47 18.24 -23.96
CA ASP A 152 15.14 18.55 -22.68
C ASP A 152 14.17 19.28 -21.75
N ARG A 153 13.05 18.63 -21.38
CA ARG A 153 12.11 19.18 -20.39
C ARG A 153 12.72 18.98 -19.00
N LYS A 154 13.50 19.97 -18.56
CA LYS A 154 14.05 20.03 -17.19
C LYS A 154 12.91 20.25 -16.19
N ILE A 155 12.35 19.16 -15.69
CA ILE A 155 11.42 19.20 -14.57
C ILE A 155 12.21 19.58 -13.32
N SER A 156 11.73 20.57 -12.56
CA SER A 156 12.39 20.94 -11.30
C SER A 156 12.27 19.82 -10.28
N PHE A 157 13.27 19.69 -9.40
CA PHE A 157 13.23 18.72 -8.30
C PHE A 157 11.94 18.83 -7.48
N TRP A 158 11.52 20.06 -7.14
CA TRP A 158 10.32 20.30 -6.35
C TRP A 158 9.03 19.88 -7.06
N ALA A 159 8.93 20.11 -8.37
CA ALA A 159 7.79 19.64 -9.13
C ALA A 159 7.73 18.11 -9.11
N LYS A 160 8.86 17.43 -9.31
CA LYS A 160 8.90 15.97 -9.29
C LYS A 160 8.65 15.39 -7.89
N PHE A 161 9.17 16.04 -6.85
CA PHE A 161 8.94 15.67 -5.47
C PHE A 161 7.46 15.79 -5.09
N LEU A 162 6.81 16.91 -5.41
CA LEU A 162 5.39 17.12 -5.14
C LEU A 162 4.51 16.14 -5.92
N GLU A 163 4.82 15.90 -7.19
CA GLU A 163 4.16 14.89 -8.01
C GLU A 163 4.24 13.51 -7.34
N LEU A 164 5.44 13.12 -6.89
CA LEU A 164 5.67 11.84 -6.23
C LEU A 164 4.91 11.72 -4.90
N GLN A 165 4.94 12.75 -4.05
CA GLN A 165 4.19 12.76 -2.79
C GLN A 165 2.68 12.66 -3.02
N TRP A 166 2.17 13.39 -4.02
CA TRP A 166 0.76 13.32 -4.41
C TRP A 166 0.37 11.91 -4.87
N LYS A 167 1.23 11.25 -5.67
CA LYS A 167 1.02 9.86 -6.09
C LYS A 167 1.06 8.91 -4.90
N MET A 168 2.02 9.04 -3.98
CA MET A 168 2.07 8.20 -2.76
C MET A 168 0.79 8.32 -1.92
N LEU A 169 0.16 9.49 -1.86
CA LEU A 169 -1.08 9.72 -1.10
C LEU A 169 -2.34 9.25 -1.84
N THR A 170 -2.39 9.36 -3.16
CA THR A 170 -3.60 9.12 -3.96
C THR A 170 -3.66 7.75 -4.64
N VAL A 171 -2.56 6.99 -4.64
CA VAL A 171 -2.55 5.61 -5.14
C VAL A 171 -3.56 4.80 -4.32
N LYS A 172 -4.67 4.47 -4.96
CA LYS A 172 -5.62 3.46 -4.50
C LYS A 172 -4.99 2.11 -4.79
N GLN A 173 -4.54 1.44 -3.74
CA GLN A 173 -4.15 0.04 -3.85
C GLN A 173 -5.43 -0.78 -3.94
N GLU A 174 -5.51 -1.73 -4.88
CA GLU A 174 -6.63 -2.67 -4.91
C GLU A 174 -6.59 -3.48 -3.60
N ASP A 175 -7.68 -3.39 -2.83
CA ASP A 175 -7.85 -4.07 -1.54
C ASP A 175 -8.05 -5.57 -1.78
N SER A 176 -6.95 -6.26 -2.09
CA SER A 176 -6.94 -7.73 -2.05
C SER A 176 -6.86 -8.17 -0.60
N GLU A 177 -7.97 -8.67 -0.05
CA GLU A 177 -7.99 -9.28 1.29
C GLU A 177 -6.92 -10.37 1.35
N HIS A 178 -5.96 -10.19 2.26
CA HIS A 178 -4.86 -11.13 2.43
C HIS A 178 -5.18 -12.05 3.61
N LYS A 179 -4.94 -13.36 3.49
CA LYS A 179 -5.28 -14.34 4.54
C LYS A 179 -4.74 -13.97 5.94
N TYR A 180 -3.53 -13.43 6.01
CA TYR A 180 -2.89 -13.01 7.27
C TYR A 180 -3.14 -11.54 7.64
N SER A 181 -4.13 -10.88 7.03
CA SER A 181 -4.55 -9.55 7.46
C SER A 181 -5.17 -9.62 8.85
N SER A 182 -5.00 -8.54 9.62
CA SER A 182 -5.39 -8.49 11.03
C SER A 182 -5.98 -7.13 11.35
N SER A 183 -6.96 -7.09 12.26
CA SER A 183 -7.53 -5.83 12.71
C SER A 183 -6.65 -5.17 13.79
N PRO A 184 -6.65 -3.83 13.93
CA PRO A 184 -5.82 -3.16 14.93
C PRO A 184 -6.08 -3.58 16.38
N LEU A 185 -7.30 -4.02 16.70
CA LEU A 185 -7.68 -4.47 18.04
C LEU A 185 -7.11 -5.86 18.35
N GLU A 186 -7.04 -6.75 17.35
CA GLU A 186 -6.42 -8.08 17.46
C GLU A 186 -4.92 -8.01 17.77
N TRP A 187 -4.26 -6.89 17.46
CA TRP A 187 -2.85 -6.70 17.77
C TRP A 187 -2.62 -6.62 19.27
N VAL A 188 -3.50 -5.94 20.00
CA VAL A 188 -3.35 -5.80 21.46
C VAL A 188 -3.31 -7.17 22.10
N THR A 189 -4.24 -8.06 21.73
CA THR A 189 -4.27 -9.41 22.27
C THR A 189 -3.24 -10.33 21.62
N MET A 190 -2.71 -10.05 20.43
CA MET A 190 -1.90 -10.96 19.59
C MET A 190 -2.71 -12.19 19.15
N GLU A 191 -3.88 -11.94 18.56
CA GLU A 191 -4.79 -12.98 18.04
C GLU A 191 -4.29 -13.60 16.74
N THR A 192 -3.73 -12.81 15.84
CA THR A 192 -3.21 -13.27 14.55
C THR A 192 -1.69 -13.42 14.55
N ASN A 193 -1.17 -14.39 13.81
CA ASN A 193 0.25 -14.50 13.46
C ASN A 193 0.42 -14.39 11.93
N ILE A 194 1.63 -14.05 11.49
CA ILE A 194 1.95 -13.97 10.05
C ILE A 194 2.99 -15.02 9.73
N ALA A 195 2.74 -15.88 8.74
CA ALA A 195 3.75 -16.78 8.22
C ALA A 195 4.56 -16.07 7.13
N TYR A 196 5.87 -15.90 7.34
CA TYR A 196 6.77 -15.29 6.35
C TYR A 196 7.32 -16.31 5.37
N TRP A 197 7.63 -17.51 5.85
CA TRP A 197 8.25 -18.54 5.04
C TRP A 197 7.85 -19.92 5.54
N LEU A 198 7.54 -20.80 4.59
CA LEU A 198 7.33 -22.23 4.85
C LEU A 198 8.21 -23.00 3.89
N HIS A 199 8.95 -23.98 4.40
CA HIS A 199 9.75 -24.84 3.56
C HIS A 199 8.83 -25.74 2.69
N SER A 200 9.26 -26.01 1.46
CA SER A 200 8.47 -26.76 0.48
C SER A 200 8.35 -28.25 0.83
N SER A 201 9.41 -28.88 1.37
CA SER A 201 9.45 -30.30 1.73
C SER A 201 9.51 -30.63 3.23
N THR A 202 10.02 -29.74 4.08
CA THR A 202 10.15 -29.94 5.53
C THR A 202 9.11 -29.13 6.31
N ASN A 203 8.96 -29.41 7.60
CA ASN A 203 8.08 -28.64 8.49
C ASN A 203 8.77 -27.37 9.06
N ALA A 204 9.88 -26.92 8.46
CA ALA A 204 10.53 -25.69 8.84
C ALA A 204 9.69 -24.48 8.39
N GLN A 205 9.45 -23.54 9.31
CA GLN A 205 8.63 -22.36 9.05
C GLN A 205 9.09 -21.18 9.89
N ILE A 206 8.96 -19.97 9.33
CA ILE A 206 9.27 -18.70 9.97
C ILE A 206 7.97 -17.90 10.11
N HIS A 207 7.64 -17.52 11.35
CA HIS A 207 6.45 -16.74 11.66
C HIS A 207 6.79 -15.47 12.42
N LEU A 208 6.05 -14.40 12.14
CA LEU A 208 5.97 -13.24 13.02
C LEU A 208 5.02 -13.57 14.17
N ILE A 209 5.59 -13.93 15.32
CA ILE A 209 4.87 -14.12 16.58
C ILE A 209 5.65 -13.37 17.66
N GLY A 210 4.98 -12.47 18.37
CA GLY A 210 5.57 -11.80 19.53
C GLY A 210 5.75 -12.78 20.70
N ASN A 211 6.67 -12.50 21.62
CA ASN A 211 6.78 -13.28 22.86
C ASN A 211 5.49 -13.10 23.69
N PRO A 212 4.65 -14.14 23.89
CA PRO A 212 3.34 -13.98 24.53
C PRO A 212 3.43 -13.44 25.96
N VAL A 213 4.48 -13.81 26.69
CA VAL A 213 4.70 -13.34 28.07
C VAL A 213 5.08 -11.86 28.07
N SER A 214 6.04 -11.47 27.22
CA SER A 214 6.46 -10.05 27.11
C SER A 214 5.31 -9.16 26.63
N TRP A 215 4.54 -9.65 25.67
CA TRP A 215 3.36 -8.96 25.14
C TRP A 215 2.28 -8.77 26.21
N GLY A 216 1.99 -9.82 26.97
CA GLY A 216 1.07 -9.76 28.10
C GLY A 216 1.52 -8.79 29.18
N VAL A 217 2.81 -8.80 29.54
CA VAL A 217 3.39 -7.85 30.50
C VAL A 217 3.28 -6.41 30.00
N ALA A 218 3.56 -6.16 28.72
CA ALA A 218 3.45 -4.83 28.13
C ALA A 218 2.02 -4.27 28.20
N ASN A 219 1.01 -5.08 27.87
CA ASN A 219 -0.39 -4.70 27.98
C ASN A 219 -0.87 -4.53 29.43
N LEU A 220 -0.41 -5.42 30.31
CA LEU A 220 -0.72 -5.32 31.74
C LEU A 220 -0.14 -4.03 32.34
N SER A 221 1.07 -3.64 31.94
CA SER A 221 1.69 -2.37 32.32
C SER A 221 0.89 -1.17 31.83
N LEU A 222 0.34 -1.22 30.61
CA LEU A 222 -0.55 -0.16 30.10
C LEU A 222 -1.80 -0.02 30.97
N LEU A 223 -2.49 -1.13 31.24
CA LEU A 223 -3.70 -1.14 32.08
C LEU A 223 -3.40 -0.69 33.51
N ALA A 224 -2.31 -1.18 34.10
CA ALA A 224 -1.88 -0.82 35.44
C ALA A 224 -1.51 0.68 35.53
N TYR A 225 -0.84 1.23 34.52
CA TYR A 225 -0.56 2.67 34.45
C TYR A 225 -1.84 3.49 34.38
N GLN A 226 -2.79 3.13 33.51
CA GLN A 226 -4.06 3.84 33.37
C GLN A 226 -4.88 3.81 34.66
N LEU A 227 -4.93 2.65 35.34
CA LEU A 227 -5.59 2.51 36.63
C LEU A 227 -4.93 3.37 37.71
N LEU A 228 -3.59 3.34 37.81
CA LEU A 228 -2.84 4.15 38.76
C LEU A 228 -3.01 5.64 38.48
N ALA A 229 -2.97 6.06 37.21
CA ALA A 229 -3.21 7.44 36.80
C ALA A 229 -4.62 7.89 37.20
N ALA A 230 -5.65 7.08 36.95
CA ALA A 230 -7.02 7.37 37.37
C ALA A 230 -7.14 7.51 38.89
N ILE A 231 -6.54 6.59 39.66
CA ILE A 231 -6.53 6.63 41.13
C ILE A 231 -5.83 7.90 41.64
N TYR A 232 -4.63 8.21 41.14
CA TYR A 232 -3.90 9.40 41.56
C TYR A 232 -4.62 10.68 41.18
N LEU A 233 -5.22 10.77 39.98
CA LEU A 233 -6.02 11.92 39.56
C LEU A 233 -7.23 12.12 40.48
N LEU A 234 -7.96 11.05 40.81
CA LEU A 234 -9.13 11.10 41.70
C LEU A 234 -8.74 11.51 43.12
N ARG A 235 -7.67 10.92 43.68
CA ARG A 235 -7.18 11.25 45.03
C ARG A 235 -6.67 12.68 45.11
N ARG A 236 -5.96 13.15 44.08
CA ARG A 236 -5.47 14.53 44.00
C ARG A 236 -6.60 15.54 43.86
N ARG A 237 -7.67 15.23 43.10
CA ARG A 237 -8.89 16.06 43.06
C ARG A 237 -9.61 16.14 44.41
N ARG A 238 -9.50 15.11 45.25
CA ARG A 238 -10.03 15.09 46.62
C ARG A 238 -9.10 15.74 47.66
N GLY A 239 -7.97 16.29 47.24
CA GLY A 239 -7.01 16.97 48.12
C GLY A 239 -5.94 16.07 48.74
N PHE A 240 -5.94 14.77 48.45
CA PHE A 240 -4.89 13.84 48.91
C PHE A 240 -3.72 13.85 47.92
N LYS A 241 -2.58 14.39 48.32
CA LYS A 241 -1.34 14.38 47.53
C LYS A 241 -0.47 13.18 47.93
N ASP A 242 -0.67 12.04 47.25
CA ASP A 242 0.08 10.80 47.54
C ASP A 242 1.54 10.85 47.08
N LEU A 243 1.82 11.64 46.03
CA LEU A 243 3.14 11.79 45.43
C LEU A 243 3.65 13.22 45.62
N PRO A 244 4.96 13.42 45.85
CA PRO A 244 5.56 14.75 45.81
C PRO A 244 5.42 15.34 44.39
N ASP A 245 5.34 16.66 44.29
CA ASP A 245 5.01 17.34 43.03
C ASP A 245 6.01 17.03 41.90
N ALA A 246 7.29 16.81 42.23
CA ALA A 246 8.31 16.39 41.26
C ALA A 246 8.06 14.99 40.67
N ALA A 247 7.74 14.01 41.53
CA ALA A 247 7.43 12.64 41.10
C ALA A 247 6.13 12.57 40.30
N TRP A 248 5.14 13.42 40.65
CA TRP A 248 3.93 13.58 39.87
C TRP A 248 4.23 14.07 38.44
N CYS A 249 5.06 15.11 38.29
CA CYS A 249 5.44 15.61 36.97
C CYS A 249 6.16 14.54 36.13
N GLN A 250 7.05 13.75 36.75
CA GLN A 250 7.71 12.63 36.08
C GLN A 250 6.70 11.54 35.64
N PHE A 251 5.76 11.17 36.52
CA PHE A 251 4.72 10.18 36.21
C PHE A 251 3.80 10.62 35.06
N VAL A 252 3.44 11.90 35.02
CA VAL A 252 2.64 12.48 33.92
C VAL A 252 3.46 12.53 32.64
N CYS A 253 4.72 12.97 32.70
CA CYS A 253 5.61 12.99 31.53
C CYS A 253 5.78 11.58 30.93
N LEU A 254 6.00 10.58 31.77
CA LEU A 254 6.07 9.17 31.36
C LEU A 254 4.80 8.73 30.63
N GLY A 255 3.61 9.10 31.15
CA GLY A 255 2.34 8.82 30.47
C GLY A 255 2.21 9.51 29.12
N CYS A 256 2.53 10.80 29.06
CA CYS A 256 2.47 11.57 27.82
C CYS A 256 3.39 10.96 26.74
N VAL A 257 4.60 10.54 27.10
CA VAL A 257 5.55 9.96 26.14
C VAL A 257 5.16 8.53 25.79
N CYS A 258 4.97 7.64 26.77
CA CYS A 258 4.74 6.22 26.51
C CYS A 258 3.30 5.93 26.06
N VAL A 259 2.29 6.37 26.81
CA VAL A 259 0.89 6.12 26.45
C VAL A 259 0.47 7.01 25.28
N GLY A 260 0.92 8.26 25.24
CA GLY A 260 0.70 9.12 24.07
C GLY A 260 1.38 8.60 22.82
N GLY A 261 2.64 8.14 22.93
CA GLY A 261 3.36 7.49 21.84
C GLY A 261 2.66 6.22 21.35
N TRP A 262 2.15 5.38 22.26
CA TRP A 262 1.34 4.22 21.91
C TRP A 262 0.05 4.63 21.17
N LEU A 263 -0.70 5.62 21.66
CA LEU A 263 -1.92 6.11 21.00
C LEU A 263 -1.65 6.64 19.60
N VAL A 264 -0.61 7.46 19.41
CA VAL A 264 -0.25 8.02 18.08
C VAL A 264 0.11 6.91 17.09
N ASN A 265 0.64 5.78 17.55
CA ASN A 265 0.99 4.64 16.70
C ASN A 265 -0.12 3.59 16.56
N VAL A 266 -1.27 3.73 17.20
CA VAL A 266 -2.41 2.79 17.09
C VAL A 266 -3.63 3.45 16.47
N VAL A 267 -3.97 4.67 16.90
CA VAL A 267 -5.19 5.38 16.51
C VAL A 267 -5.28 5.61 14.99
N PRO A 268 -4.22 6.02 14.27
CA PRO A 268 -4.32 6.20 12.82
C PRO A 268 -4.73 4.93 12.08
N PHE A 269 -4.28 3.77 12.54
CA PHE A 269 -4.61 2.49 11.92
C PHE A 269 -6.07 2.07 12.13
N LEU A 270 -6.73 2.54 13.20
CA LEU A 270 -8.17 2.32 13.41
C LEU A 270 -9.03 3.08 12.38
N LEU A 271 -8.50 4.15 11.78
CA LEU A 271 -9.19 4.99 10.80
C LEU A 271 -8.83 4.63 9.35
N MET A 272 -7.93 3.68 9.13
CA MET A 272 -7.47 3.29 7.80
C MET A 272 -8.24 2.07 7.29
N GLU A 273 -8.87 2.22 6.13
CA GLU A 273 -9.54 1.15 5.38
C GLU A 273 -8.57 0.43 4.44
N LYS A 274 -7.41 -0.02 4.96
CA LYS A 274 -6.40 -0.75 4.17
C LYS A 274 -6.18 -2.14 4.75
N THR A 275 -5.51 -3.01 4.00
CA THR A 275 -5.03 -4.29 4.54
C THR A 275 -3.91 -4.04 5.55
N LEU A 276 -4.16 -4.40 6.80
CA LEU A 276 -3.22 -4.19 7.90
C LEU A 276 -2.71 -5.52 8.46
N PHE A 277 -1.54 -5.45 9.07
CA PHE A 277 -0.76 -6.60 9.53
C PHE A 277 -0.16 -6.34 10.91
N LEU A 278 0.06 -7.40 11.68
CA LEU A 278 0.61 -7.35 13.05
C LEU A 278 1.90 -6.51 13.19
N TYR A 279 2.78 -6.48 12.18
CA TYR A 279 4.02 -5.72 12.26
C TYR A 279 3.81 -4.20 12.38
N HIS A 280 2.66 -3.67 11.95
CA HIS A 280 2.30 -2.27 12.12
C HIS A 280 2.19 -1.87 13.61
N TYR A 281 1.92 -2.83 14.50
CA TYR A 281 1.84 -2.59 15.94
C TYR A 281 3.20 -2.57 16.65
N LEU A 282 4.27 -3.08 16.03
CA LEU A 282 5.59 -3.18 16.68
C LEU A 282 6.12 -1.82 17.18
N PRO A 283 6.01 -0.71 16.44
CA PRO A 283 6.40 0.61 16.95
C PRO A 283 5.60 1.04 18.19
N ALA A 284 4.28 0.80 18.21
CA ALA A 284 3.45 1.09 19.37
C ALA A 284 3.86 0.24 20.59
N LEU A 285 4.14 -1.04 20.35
CA LEU A 285 4.58 -1.98 21.37
C LEU A 285 5.93 -1.59 22.00
N CYS A 286 6.84 -0.95 21.27
CA CYS A 286 8.09 -0.43 21.84
C CYS A 286 7.84 0.56 22.98
N TYR A 287 6.84 1.43 22.85
CA TYR A 287 6.47 2.38 23.92
C TYR A 287 5.94 1.66 25.18
N LEU A 288 5.24 0.53 25.01
CA LEU A 288 4.77 -0.27 26.16
C LEU A 288 5.91 -1.03 26.84
N HIS A 289 6.92 -1.46 26.08
CA HIS A 289 8.14 -2.05 26.65
C HIS A 289 8.96 -1.01 27.43
N LEU A 290 8.94 0.27 27.03
CA LEU A 290 9.52 1.37 27.82
C LEU A 290 8.69 1.70 29.07
N LEU A 291 7.36 1.61 28.98
CA LEU A 291 6.45 1.87 30.10
C LEU A 291 6.62 0.86 31.25
N SER A 292 6.83 -0.41 30.90
CA SER A 292 6.88 -1.53 31.87
C SER A 292 7.94 -1.36 32.98
N PRO A 293 9.24 -1.15 32.68
CA PRO A 293 10.25 -0.93 33.71
C PRO A 293 10.06 0.39 34.47
N ALA A 294 9.61 1.45 33.80
CA ALA A 294 9.35 2.73 34.44
C ALA A 294 8.20 2.65 35.46
N LEU A 295 7.14 1.90 35.12
CA LEU A 295 6.06 1.61 36.06
C LEU A 295 6.55 0.74 37.23
N LEU A 296 7.39 -0.25 36.94
CA LEU A 296 7.98 -1.09 37.98
C LEU A 296 8.81 -0.27 38.96
N GLU A 297 9.65 0.64 38.48
CA GLU A 297 10.41 1.57 39.31
C GLU A 297 9.47 2.43 40.18
N HIS A 298 8.43 3.02 39.58
CA HIS A 298 7.44 3.83 40.29
C HIS A 298 6.73 3.03 41.40
N THR A 299 6.35 1.78 41.13
CA THR A 299 5.72 0.93 42.15
C THR A 299 6.68 0.58 43.29
N HIS A 300 7.95 0.30 42.97
CA HIS A 300 8.98 -0.02 43.96
C HIS A 300 9.30 1.17 44.88
N THR A 301 9.40 2.38 44.32
CA THR A 301 9.80 3.58 45.07
C THR A 301 8.64 4.17 45.86
N HIS A 302 7.46 4.33 45.26
CA HIS A 302 6.37 5.12 45.81
C HIS A 302 5.21 4.31 46.40
N LEU A 303 4.93 3.11 45.86
CA LEU A 303 3.78 2.31 46.30
C LEU A 303 4.17 1.31 47.42
N LEU A 304 5.38 0.78 47.36
CA LEU A 304 5.87 -0.26 48.27
C LEU A 304 6.73 0.35 49.38
N SER A 305 6.16 0.48 50.58
CA SER A 305 6.86 1.02 51.75
C SER A 305 7.62 -0.04 52.56
N ARG A 306 7.11 -1.29 52.62
CA ARG A 306 7.72 -2.37 53.41
C ARG A 306 8.80 -3.12 52.63
N ALA A 307 9.92 -3.39 53.29
CA ALA A 307 11.04 -4.13 52.70
C ALA A 307 10.65 -5.54 52.22
N THR A 308 9.70 -6.19 52.90
CA THR A 308 9.16 -7.51 52.50
C THR A 308 8.46 -7.46 51.15
N HIS A 309 7.59 -6.46 50.93
CA HIS A 309 6.89 -6.31 49.66
C HIS A 309 7.83 -5.89 48.52
N ARG A 310 8.89 -5.11 48.81
CA ARG A 310 9.95 -4.81 47.83
C ARG A 310 10.72 -6.06 47.40
N ARG A 311 11.13 -6.90 48.37
CA ARG A 311 11.78 -8.19 48.06
C ARG A 311 10.87 -9.11 47.26
N ALA A 312 9.59 -9.18 47.63
CA ALA A 312 8.61 -9.97 46.89
C ALA A 312 8.46 -9.48 45.44
N LEU A 313 8.38 -8.15 45.21
CA LEU A 313 8.35 -7.58 43.87
C LEU A 313 9.59 -7.98 43.06
N CYS A 314 10.79 -7.85 43.63
CA CYS A 314 12.03 -8.25 42.95
C CYS A 314 12.01 -9.74 42.55
N VAL A 315 11.53 -10.62 43.43
CA VAL A 315 11.38 -12.05 43.11
C VAL A 315 10.38 -12.27 41.99
N CYS A 316 9.23 -11.58 42.01
CA CYS A 316 8.24 -11.63 40.93
C CYS A 316 8.81 -11.15 39.58
N VAL A 317 9.57 -10.06 39.58
CA VAL A 317 10.22 -9.53 38.38
C VAL A 317 11.22 -10.54 37.81
N MET A 318 12.05 -11.14 38.67
CA MET A 318 12.97 -12.19 38.24
C MET A 318 12.24 -13.40 37.65
N ALA A 319 11.12 -13.81 38.27
CA ALA A 319 10.30 -14.89 37.73
C ALA A 319 9.69 -14.55 36.36
N VAL A 320 9.24 -13.30 36.17
CA VAL A 320 8.74 -12.83 34.86
C VAL A 320 9.86 -12.82 33.82
N LEU A 321 11.06 -12.33 34.14
CA LEU A 321 12.20 -12.33 33.22
C LEU A 321 12.60 -13.76 32.82
N VAL A 322 12.61 -14.69 33.77
CA VAL A 322 12.85 -16.12 33.49
C VAL A 322 11.74 -16.68 32.59
N SER A 323 10.48 -16.35 32.84
CA SER A 323 9.35 -16.77 32.00
C SER A 323 9.44 -16.22 30.57
N VAL A 324 9.84 -14.97 30.40
CA VAL A 324 10.10 -14.37 29.08
C VAL A 324 11.22 -15.13 28.35
N PHE A 325 12.31 -15.46 29.05
CA PHE A 325 13.41 -16.24 28.48
C PHE A 325 12.99 -17.67 28.09
N LEU A 326 12.23 -18.36 28.94
CA LEU A 326 11.70 -19.69 28.63
C LEU A 326 10.75 -19.65 27.42
N SER A 327 9.88 -18.65 27.36
CA SER A 327 9.00 -18.44 26.21
C SER A 327 9.82 -18.18 24.94
N TYR A 328 10.86 -17.34 24.99
CA TYR A 328 11.76 -17.14 23.86
C TYR A 328 12.40 -18.46 23.41
N GLN A 329 12.90 -19.30 24.32
CA GLN A 329 13.47 -20.60 23.94
C GLN A 329 12.44 -21.51 23.25
N THR A 330 11.17 -21.49 23.68
CA THR A 330 10.12 -22.29 23.02
C THR A 330 9.77 -21.80 21.63
N PHE A 331 9.74 -20.48 21.39
CA PHE A 331 9.36 -19.88 20.10
C PHE A 331 10.55 -19.59 19.16
N CYS A 332 11.79 -19.73 19.65
CA CYS A 332 13.02 -19.54 18.89
C CYS A 332 13.04 -20.32 17.55
N PRO A 333 12.62 -21.59 17.46
CA PRO A 333 12.59 -22.31 16.19
C PRO A 333 11.67 -21.69 15.14
N LEU A 334 10.56 -21.05 15.55
CA LEU A 334 9.65 -20.34 14.64
C LEU A 334 10.18 -18.97 14.21
N THR A 335 11.17 -18.42 14.93
CA THR A 335 11.81 -17.15 14.58
C THR A 335 12.97 -17.37 13.60
N TYR A 336 13.82 -18.36 13.88
CA TYR A 336 15.01 -18.65 13.05
C TYR A 336 14.77 -19.71 11.97
N GLY A 337 13.61 -20.38 11.96
CA GLY A 337 13.32 -21.48 11.03
C GLY A 337 14.18 -22.74 11.24
N SER A 338 14.90 -22.82 12.37
CA SER A 338 15.77 -23.93 12.73
C SER A 338 15.78 -24.13 14.26
N PRO A 339 15.80 -25.38 14.77
CA PRO A 339 15.74 -26.68 14.07
C PRO A 339 14.34 -27.00 13.49
N GLU A 340 14.26 -28.01 12.61
CA GLU A 340 12.97 -28.53 12.12
C GLU A 340 12.18 -29.16 13.27
N LEU A 341 10.91 -28.78 13.40
CA LEU A 341 10.01 -29.29 14.42
C LEU A 341 9.06 -30.35 13.84
N SER A 342 8.78 -31.38 14.63
CA SER A 342 7.74 -32.37 14.31
C SER A 342 6.34 -31.75 14.40
N ALA A 343 5.35 -32.36 13.72
CA ALA A 343 3.97 -31.89 13.75
C ALA A 343 3.38 -31.79 15.18
N ASN A 344 3.74 -32.72 16.06
CA ASN A 344 3.32 -32.70 17.47
C ASN A 344 3.94 -31.53 18.25
N GLN A 345 5.21 -31.22 18.00
CA GLN A 345 5.87 -30.06 18.61
C GLN A 345 5.28 -28.74 18.10
N LEU A 346 4.99 -28.65 16.80
CA LEU A 346 4.31 -27.48 16.23
C LEU A 346 2.90 -27.29 16.80
N GLN A 347 2.15 -28.38 17.01
CA GLN A 347 0.86 -28.32 17.69
C GLN A 347 1.02 -27.86 19.15
N GLY A 348 2.08 -28.27 19.84
CA GLY A 348 2.41 -27.77 21.19
C GLY A 348 2.79 -26.29 21.26
N LEU A 349 3.26 -25.70 20.17
CA LEU A 349 3.55 -24.26 20.06
C LEU A 349 2.32 -23.42 19.76
N LYS A 350 1.20 -24.04 19.39
CA LYS A 350 -0.08 -23.38 19.21
C LYS A 350 -0.73 -23.10 20.57
N TRP A 351 -0.22 -22.10 21.28
CA TRP A 351 -0.74 -21.67 22.59
C TRP A 351 -2.10 -20.95 22.48
N ARG A 352 -2.47 -20.52 21.26
CA ARG A 352 -3.77 -19.95 20.95
C ARG A 352 -4.35 -20.59 19.70
N ASP A 353 -5.65 -20.82 19.74
CA ASP A 353 -6.37 -21.46 18.62
C ASP A 353 -6.40 -20.59 17.36
N SER A 354 -6.34 -19.27 17.54
CA SER A 354 -6.31 -18.28 16.46
C SER A 354 -4.99 -18.23 15.69
N TRP A 355 -3.92 -18.86 16.19
CA TRP A 355 -2.65 -18.90 15.48
C TRP A 355 -2.66 -19.95 14.35
N ASP A 356 -2.45 -19.46 13.15
CA ASP A 356 -2.29 -20.22 11.92
C ASP A 356 -0.85 -20.75 11.83
N ILE A 357 -0.57 -21.80 12.60
CA ILE A 357 0.65 -22.61 12.49
C ILE A 357 0.31 -23.81 11.62
N LEU A 358 0.90 -23.87 10.43
CA LEU A 358 0.69 -24.97 9.49
C LEU A 358 1.57 -26.15 9.90
N TYR A 359 1.01 -27.35 9.86
CA TYR A 359 1.75 -28.58 10.11
C TYR A 359 1.29 -29.66 9.11
N ARG A 360 2.25 -30.33 8.48
CA ARG A 360 1.95 -31.51 7.64
C ARG A 360 2.00 -32.75 8.52
N ARG A 361 0.88 -33.48 8.61
CA ARG A 361 0.91 -34.86 9.11
C ARG A 361 1.54 -35.72 8.01
N ARG A 362 2.68 -36.33 8.32
CA ARG A 362 3.24 -37.39 7.48
C ARG A 362 2.36 -38.63 7.55
#